data_AF-A0A1H9A065-F1
#
_entry.id   AF-A0A1H9A065-F1
#
_cell.length_a   1.000
_cell.length_b   1.000
_cell.length_c   1.000
_cell.angle_alpha   90.00
_cell.angle_beta   90.00
_cell.angle_gamma   90.00
#
_symmetry.space_group_name_H-M   'P 1'
#
loop_
_entity.id
_entity.type
_entity.pdbx_description
1 polymer ?
#
loop_
_entity_poly.entity_id
_entity_poly.type
_entity_poly.pdbx_seq_one_letter_code
_entity_poly.pdbx_strand_id
1 'polypeptide(L)'
;MGDIVGSRFEFDRGNKTKDFELFTKQSVYTDDTVISLAVANALILAGTDAEEKNIKDYLVSSMKHWGRKYPYAGYGVRFNNWLFSEESKPYGSYGNGCAMRVSAVGWLYDFIDRTREVARWTAEVTHNYPEGIKGAEAVASIIFLARNEFDKNHIKDFVIREFDYDLSRS
;
A
#
# COMPACT_ATOMS: atom_id res chain seq x y z
N MET A 1 13.43 -0.25 0.57
CA MET A 1 14.48 0.69 0.11
C MET A 1 13.87 2.00 -0.37
N GLY A 2 12.87 1.99 -1.26
CA GLY A 2 12.26 3.23 -1.77
C GLY A 2 11.83 4.23 -0.70
N ASP A 3 11.09 3.76 0.32
CA ASP A 3 10.72 4.55 1.51
C ASP A 3 11.95 5.20 2.18
N ILE A 4 12.88 4.39 2.70
CA ILE A 4 14.08 4.85 3.42
C ILE A 4 14.92 5.87 2.63
N VAL A 5 15.06 5.65 1.31
CA VAL A 5 15.83 6.55 0.44
C VAL A 5 15.06 7.84 0.15
N GLY A 6 13.75 7.72 -0.08
CA GLY A 6 12.86 8.80 -0.47
C GLY A 6 12.45 9.72 0.67
N SER A 7 12.45 9.24 1.92
CA SER A 7 11.99 10.00 3.10
C SER A 7 12.68 11.36 3.27
N ARG A 8 13.98 11.45 2.93
CA ARG A 8 14.74 12.71 3.00
C ARG A 8 14.32 13.77 1.98
N PHE A 9 13.54 13.38 0.98
CA PHE A 9 13.05 14.24 -0.08
C PHE A 9 11.54 14.46 0.00
N GLU A 10 10.87 13.94 1.04
CA GLU A 10 9.45 14.18 1.23
C GLU A 10 9.20 15.70 1.41
N PHE A 11 8.22 16.23 0.67
CA PHE A 11 7.93 17.67 0.57
C PHE A 11 9.01 18.55 -0.07
N ASP A 12 10.09 17.96 -0.59
CA ASP A 12 11.06 18.68 -1.39
C ASP A 12 10.43 19.09 -2.73
N ARG A 13 10.47 20.40 -3.01
CA ARG A 13 10.01 20.99 -4.28
C ARG A 13 11.17 21.16 -5.28
N GLY A 14 12.32 20.57 -4.99
CA GLY A 14 13.56 20.67 -5.75
C GLY A 14 13.52 20.00 -7.13
N ASN A 15 14.67 20.03 -7.78
CA ASN A 15 14.85 19.49 -9.12
C ASN A 15 14.88 17.96 -9.09
N LYS A 16 14.00 17.32 -9.87
CA LYS A 16 14.00 15.86 -10.04
C LYS A 16 15.32 15.42 -10.69
N THR A 17 16.15 14.70 -9.94
CA THR A 17 17.44 14.18 -10.39
C THR A 17 17.61 12.70 -10.00
N LYS A 18 18.46 11.99 -10.74
CA LYS A 18 18.92 10.63 -10.38
C LYS A 18 20.30 10.65 -9.71
N ASP A 19 20.94 11.81 -9.67
CA ASP A 19 22.25 12.01 -9.05
C ASP A 19 22.08 12.44 -7.59
N PHE A 20 22.12 11.46 -6.68
CA PHE A 20 22.00 11.67 -5.24
C PHE A 20 22.57 10.48 -4.47
N GLU A 21 23.02 10.69 -3.23
CA GLU A 21 23.51 9.62 -2.36
C GLU A 21 22.35 8.70 -1.93
N LEU A 22 22.47 7.39 -2.17
CA LEU A 22 21.35 6.47 -1.95
C LEU A 22 20.96 6.39 -0.47
N PHE A 23 21.92 6.25 0.44
CA PHE A 23 21.68 6.18 1.88
C PHE A 23 22.49 7.22 2.62
N THR A 24 21.84 7.94 3.53
CA THR A 24 22.51 8.90 4.41
C THR A 24 22.07 8.67 5.85
N LYS A 25 22.68 9.37 6.81
CA LYS A 25 22.23 9.35 8.22
C LYS A 25 20.81 9.91 8.43
N GLN A 26 20.26 10.62 7.44
CA GLN A 26 18.91 11.17 7.46
C GLN A 26 17.87 10.19 6.87
N SER A 27 18.33 9.10 6.24
CA SER A 27 17.45 8.08 5.66
C SER A 27 16.79 7.27 6.77
N VAL A 28 15.47 7.39 6.88
CA VAL A 28 14.64 6.70 7.88
C VAL A 28 13.44 6.04 7.20
N TYR A 29 12.95 4.95 7.79
CA TYR A 29 11.67 4.36 7.35
C TYR A 29 10.51 5.24 7.80
N THR A 30 9.37 5.14 7.10
CA THR A 30 8.15 5.88 7.43
C THR A 30 6.97 4.94 7.68
N ASP A 31 5.77 5.52 7.70
CA ASP A 31 4.50 4.82 7.76
C ASP A 31 4.29 3.85 6.62
N ASP A 32 4.84 4.11 5.42
CA ASP A 32 4.87 3.18 4.30
C ASP A 32 5.41 1.81 4.73
N THR A 33 6.60 1.77 5.34
CA THR A 33 7.21 0.52 5.82
C THR A 33 6.42 -0.09 6.97
N VAL A 34 6.04 0.70 7.99
CA VAL A 34 5.36 0.16 9.18
C VAL A 34 4.03 -0.46 8.81
N ILE A 35 3.25 0.20 7.97
CA ILE A 35 1.92 -0.28 7.60
C ILE A 35 2.00 -1.38 6.54
N SER A 36 3.00 -1.38 5.64
CA SER A 36 3.28 -2.53 4.78
C SER A 36 3.53 -3.80 5.59
N LEU A 37 4.33 -3.70 6.66
CA LEU A 37 4.59 -4.81 7.57
C LEU A 37 3.33 -5.26 8.31
N ALA A 38 2.50 -4.31 8.75
CA ALA A 38 1.23 -4.61 9.42
C ALA A 38 0.26 -5.36 8.49
N VAL A 39 0.15 -4.94 7.22
CA VAL A 39 -0.65 -5.62 6.20
C VAL A 39 -0.12 -7.03 5.96
N ALA A 40 1.19 -7.19 5.74
CA ALA A 40 1.79 -8.52 5.55
C ALA A 40 1.50 -9.45 6.73
N ASN A 41 1.67 -8.95 7.96
CA ASN A 41 1.40 -9.73 9.18
C ASN A 41 -0.07 -10.13 9.29
N ALA A 42 -1.01 -9.22 8.97
CA ALA A 42 -2.44 -9.52 8.96
C ALA A 42 -2.80 -10.64 7.97
N LEU A 43 -2.28 -10.57 6.74
CA LEU A 43 -2.59 -11.55 5.70
C LEU A 43 -2.01 -12.94 6.00
N ILE A 44 -0.80 -12.99 6.56
CA ILE A 44 -0.18 -14.24 7.01
C ILE A 44 -1.00 -14.88 8.14
N LEU A 45 -1.48 -14.09 9.11
CA LEU A 45 -2.28 -14.58 10.24
C LEU A 45 -3.69 -15.00 9.81
N ALA A 46 -4.30 -14.28 8.87
CA ALA A 46 -5.61 -14.63 8.34
C ALA A 46 -5.56 -15.93 7.52
N GLY A 47 -4.49 -16.13 6.74
CA GLY A 47 -4.39 -17.19 5.73
C GLY A 47 -4.91 -16.72 4.37
N THR A 48 -4.36 -17.28 3.28
CA THR A 48 -4.68 -16.84 1.91
C THR A 48 -6.13 -17.13 1.50
N ASP A 49 -6.73 -18.19 2.05
CA ASP A 49 -8.09 -18.60 1.71
C ASP A 49 -9.16 -17.99 2.64
N ALA A 50 -8.77 -17.10 3.56
CA ALA A 50 -9.70 -16.51 4.51
C ALA A 50 -10.75 -15.60 3.86
N GLU A 51 -11.96 -15.59 4.42
CA GLU A 51 -13.03 -14.72 3.94
C GLU A 51 -12.76 -13.23 4.25
N GLU A 52 -13.44 -12.36 3.51
CA GLU A 52 -13.32 -10.90 3.60
C GLU A 52 -13.35 -10.38 5.03
N LYS A 53 -14.36 -10.81 5.81
CA LYS A 53 -14.56 -10.33 7.18
C LYS A 53 -13.34 -10.65 8.05
N ASN A 54 -12.81 -11.88 7.96
CA ASN A 54 -11.67 -12.31 8.75
C ASN A 54 -10.41 -11.51 8.38
N ILE A 55 -10.16 -11.33 7.08
CA ILE A 55 -9.03 -10.52 6.60
C ILE A 55 -9.15 -9.08 7.09
N LYS A 56 -10.33 -8.44 6.99
CA LYS A 56 -10.54 -7.07 7.47
C LYS A 56 -10.35 -6.95 8.98
N ASP A 57 -10.81 -7.93 9.76
CA ASP A 57 -10.62 -7.96 11.21
C ASP A 57 -9.11 -8.02 11.58
N TYR A 58 -8.34 -8.89 10.91
CA TYR A 58 -6.89 -8.97 11.08
C TYR A 58 -6.15 -7.70 10.61
N LEU A 59 -6.56 -7.10 9.49
CA LEU A 59 -5.98 -5.86 8.97
C LEU A 59 -6.15 -4.72 9.98
N VAL A 60 -7.36 -4.51 10.50
CA VAL A 60 -7.64 -3.47 11.49
C VAL A 60 -6.80 -3.69 12.74
N SER A 61 -6.81 -4.91 13.28
CA SER A 61 -6.07 -5.25 14.50
C SER A 61 -4.56 -5.05 14.33
N SER A 62 -3.99 -5.58 13.24
CA SER A 62 -2.56 -5.49 12.96
C SER A 62 -2.11 -4.06 12.69
N MET A 63 -2.84 -3.31 11.86
CA MET A 63 -2.51 -1.91 11.56
C MET A 63 -2.56 -1.03 12.80
N LYS A 64 -3.55 -1.21 13.67
CA LYS A 64 -3.62 -0.50 14.95
C LYS A 64 -2.47 -0.92 15.87
N HIS A 65 -2.16 -2.21 15.98
CA HIS A 65 -1.06 -2.71 16.81
C HIS A 65 0.29 -2.11 16.38
N TRP A 66 0.67 -2.28 15.11
CA TRP A 66 1.95 -1.81 14.59
C TRP A 66 2.01 -0.28 14.52
N GLY A 67 0.93 0.38 14.12
CA GLY A 67 0.87 1.84 14.06
C GLY A 67 1.04 2.50 15.43
N ARG A 68 0.39 1.95 16.47
CA ARG A 68 0.54 2.44 17.86
C ARG A 68 1.91 2.11 18.44
N LYS A 69 2.53 1.01 18.01
CA LYS A 69 3.88 0.62 18.44
C LYS A 69 4.97 1.54 17.88
N TYR A 70 4.74 2.16 16.72
CA TYR A 70 5.67 3.09 16.07
C TYR A 70 5.01 4.46 15.80
N PRO A 71 4.58 5.20 16.84
CA PRO A 71 3.71 6.37 16.70
C PRO A 71 4.34 7.56 15.95
N TYR A 72 5.67 7.58 15.82
CA TYR A 72 6.44 8.65 15.20
C TYR A 72 6.91 8.34 13.77
N ALA A 73 6.28 7.38 13.09
CA ALA A 73 6.67 6.97 11.74
C ALA A 73 6.22 7.94 10.62
N GLY A 74 5.61 9.07 10.93
CA GLY A 74 5.20 10.07 9.92
C GLY A 74 3.74 9.99 9.46
N TYR A 75 2.88 9.29 10.19
CA TYR A 75 1.46 9.15 9.83
C TYR A 75 0.76 10.48 9.56
N GLY A 76 0.03 10.56 8.45
CA GLY A 76 -0.89 11.66 8.18
C GLY A 76 -1.95 11.81 9.30
N VAL A 77 -2.34 13.05 9.61
CA VAL A 77 -3.21 13.42 10.74
C VAL A 77 -4.46 12.53 10.85
N ARG A 78 -5.15 12.28 9.74
CA ARG A 78 -6.38 11.46 9.74
C ARG A 78 -6.11 9.99 10.04
N PHE A 79 -5.01 9.44 9.51
CA PHE A 79 -4.63 8.06 9.78
C PHE A 79 -4.19 7.90 11.25
N ASN A 80 -3.46 8.88 11.78
CA ASN A 80 -3.10 8.91 13.19
C ASN A 80 -4.35 8.90 14.09
N ASN A 81 -5.35 9.75 13.80
CA ASN A 81 -6.62 9.73 14.52
C ASN A 81 -7.32 8.35 14.44
N TRP A 82 -7.31 7.69 13.27
CA TRP A 82 -7.87 6.35 13.11
C TRP A 82 -7.10 5.27 13.89
N LEU A 83 -5.78 5.39 14.00
CA LEU A 83 -4.96 4.48 14.79
C LEU A 83 -5.38 4.52 16.26
N PHE A 84 -5.65 5.69 16.81
CA PHE A 84 -5.96 5.86 18.24
C PHE A 84 -7.45 5.90 18.57
N SER A 85 -8.34 5.89 17.57
CA SER A 85 -9.78 5.79 17.83
C SER A 85 -10.20 4.39 18.27
N GLU A 86 -11.24 4.33 19.09
CA GLU A 86 -11.93 3.07 19.41
C GLU A 86 -12.72 2.56 18.19
N GLU A 87 -13.37 3.47 17.46
CA GLU A 87 -14.00 3.12 16.19
C GLU A 87 -12.95 2.83 15.11
N SER A 88 -13.19 1.82 14.28
CA SER A 88 -12.30 1.42 13.18
C SER A 88 -12.89 1.69 11.80
N LYS A 89 -13.85 2.61 11.70
CA LYS A 89 -14.54 2.91 10.43
C LYS A 89 -13.61 3.62 9.45
N PRO A 90 -13.78 3.43 8.13
CA PRO A 90 -13.04 4.15 7.12
C PRO A 90 -13.34 5.66 7.20
N TYR A 91 -12.34 6.50 6.97
CA TYR A 91 -12.45 7.95 7.26
C TYR A 91 -12.41 8.85 6.01
N GLY A 92 -12.68 8.33 4.81
CA GLY A 92 -12.81 9.20 3.64
C GLY A 92 -11.49 9.76 3.09
N SER A 93 -10.41 8.98 3.15
CA SER A 93 -9.12 9.39 2.60
C SER A 93 -9.09 9.31 1.07
N TYR A 94 -8.58 10.37 0.44
CA TYR A 94 -8.30 10.45 -1.00
C TYR A 94 -6.81 10.23 -1.33
N GLY A 95 -5.98 10.00 -0.30
CA GLY A 95 -4.54 9.85 -0.45
C GLY A 95 -4.12 8.51 -1.02
N ASN A 96 -2.85 8.43 -1.44
CA ASN A 96 -2.19 7.21 -1.93
C ASN A 96 -1.87 6.17 -0.84
N GLY A 97 -2.21 6.45 0.43
CA GLY A 97 -1.86 5.60 1.58
C GLY A 97 -2.45 4.19 1.54
N CYS A 98 -3.44 3.95 0.67
CA CYS A 98 -3.94 2.61 0.36
C CYS A 98 -3.01 1.84 -0.58
N ALA A 99 -2.40 2.48 -1.57
CA ALA A 99 -1.54 1.83 -2.57
C ALA A 99 -0.10 1.59 -2.07
N MET A 100 0.40 2.40 -1.12
CA MET A 100 1.77 2.26 -0.63
C MET A 100 2.03 0.97 0.17
N ARG A 101 0.96 0.32 0.65
CA ARG A 101 1.03 -0.81 1.61
C ARG A 101 0.59 -2.16 1.07
N VAL A 102 0.30 -2.27 -0.23
CA VAL A 102 -0.23 -3.53 -0.84
C VAL A 102 0.86 -4.45 -1.41
N SER A 103 2.12 -4.19 -1.09
CA SER A 103 3.25 -5.00 -1.59
C SER A 103 3.09 -6.49 -1.26
N ALA A 104 2.71 -6.81 -0.02
CA ALA A 104 2.44 -8.19 0.40
C ALA A 104 1.23 -8.80 -0.31
N VAL A 105 0.20 -8.00 -0.60
CA VAL A 105 -0.99 -8.48 -1.34
C VAL A 105 -0.59 -8.96 -2.72
N GLY A 106 0.19 -8.15 -3.46
CA GLY A 106 0.69 -8.53 -4.77
C GLY A 106 1.63 -9.74 -4.76
N TRP A 107 2.13 -10.17 -3.59
CA TRP A 107 3.08 -11.28 -3.44
C TRP A 107 2.46 -12.59 -2.95
N LEU A 108 1.43 -12.55 -2.12
CA LEU A 108 0.96 -13.72 -1.36
C LEU A 108 -0.01 -14.65 -2.11
N TYR A 109 -0.71 -14.16 -3.14
CA TYR A 109 -1.81 -14.90 -3.78
C TYR A 109 -1.45 -15.39 -5.17
N ASP A 110 -1.88 -16.60 -5.53
CA ASP A 110 -1.55 -17.24 -6.81
C ASP A 110 -2.45 -16.81 -7.98
N PHE A 111 -3.60 -16.20 -7.68
CA PHE A 111 -4.56 -15.74 -8.68
C PHE A 111 -4.73 -14.23 -8.66
N ILE A 112 -4.78 -13.62 -9.85
CA ILE A 112 -4.93 -12.16 -10.00
C ILE A 112 -6.26 -11.66 -9.42
N ASP A 113 -7.35 -12.40 -9.62
CA ASP A 113 -8.67 -12.01 -9.10
C ASP A 113 -8.65 -11.94 -7.58
N ARG A 114 -8.08 -12.97 -6.95
CA ARG A 114 -7.91 -13.02 -5.50
C ARG A 114 -6.99 -11.91 -4.98
N THR A 115 -5.91 -11.63 -5.70
CA THR A 115 -5.00 -10.52 -5.40
C THR A 115 -5.76 -9.19 -5.38
N ARG A 116 -6.62 -8.95 -6.37
CA ARG A 116 -7.42 -7.72 -6.49
C ARG A 116 -8.50 -7.62 -5.40
N GLU A 117 -9.20 -8.70 -5.10
CA GLU A 117 -10.17 -8.75 -3.99
C GLU A 117 -9.53 -8.34 -2.67
N VAL A 118 -8.38 -8.95 -2.34
CA VAL A 118 -7.70 -8.66 -1.08
C VAL A 118 -7.12 -7.24 -1.09
N ALA A 119 -6.61 -6.76 -2.23
CA ALA A 119 -6.12 -5.40 -2.35
C ALA A 119 -7.24 -4.38 -2.04
N ARG A 120 -8.45 -4.61 -2.58
CA ARG A 120 -9.64 -3.83 -2.27
C ARG A 120 -9.94 -3.84 -0.76
N TRP A 121 -9.96 -5.01 -0.13
CA TRP A 121 -10.21 -5.12 1.30
C TRP A 121 -9.16 -4.36 2.15
N THR A 122 -7.89 -4.39 1.74
CA THR A 122 -6.84 -3.61 2.41
C THR A 122 -7.01 -2.10 2.26
N ALA A 123 -7.62 -1.61 1.19
CA ALA A 123 -7.94 -0.19 1.03
C ALA A 123 -9.16 0.18 1.88
N GLU A 124 -10.22 -0.64 1.80
CA GLU A 124 -11.53 -0.42 2.40
C GLU A 124 -11.51 -0.23 3.92
N VAL A 125 -10.53 -0.78 4.64
CA VAL A 125 -10.41 -0.57 6.11
C VAL A 125 -10.16 0.88 6.52
N THR A 126 -9.74 1.75 5.58
CA THR A 126 -9.41 3.16 5.88
C THR A 126 -9.83 4.14 4.79
N HIS A 127 -9.89 3.68 3.54
CA HIS A 127 -10.26 4.46 2.36
C HIS A 127 -11.59 3.91 1.84
N ASN A 128 -12.53 4.78 1.50
CA ASN A 128 -13.81 4.41 0.89
C ASN A 128 -14.03 5.14 -0.45
N TYR A 129 -12.98 5.73 -1.01
CA TYR A 129 -13.04 6.40 -2.30
C TYR A 129 -12.65 5.44 -3.43
N PRO A 130 -13.45 5.33 -4.50
CA PRO A 130 -13.21 4.38 -5.59
C PRO A 130 -11.81 4.48 -6.21
N GLU A 131 -11.28 5.69 -6.39
CA GLU A 131 -9.97 5.87 -7.03
C GLU A 131 -8.81 5.39 -6.16
N GLY A 132 -8.92 5.50 -4.82
CA GLY A 132 -7.91 4.95 -3.91
C GLY A 132 -7.90 3.42 -3.94
N ILE A 133 -9.10 2.82 -3.93
CA ILE A 133 -9.27 1.38 -4.08
C ILE A 133 -8.69 0.91 -5.43
N LYS A 134 -8.99 1.63 -6.52
CA LYS A 134 -8.47 1.34 -7.86
C LYS A 134 -6.94 1.37 -7.88
N GLY A 135 -6.33 2.37 -7.25
CA GLY A 135 -4.87 2.48 -7.15
C GLY A 135 -4.24 1.31 -6.37
N ALA A 136 -4.88 0.88 -5.28
CA ALA A 136 -4.42 -0.29 -4.51
C ALA A 136 -4.51 -1.59 -5.33
N GLU A 137 -5.63 -1.82 -6.02
CA GLU A 137 -5.80 -2.96 -6.93
C GLU A 137 -4.76 -2.96 -8.07
N ALA A 138 -4.51 -1.79 -8.67
CA ALA A 138 -3.55 -1.64 -9.76
C ALA A 138 -2.12 -1.95 -9.30
N VAL A 139 -1.67 -1.40 -8.18
CA VAL A 139 -0.32 -1.66 -7.65
C VAL A 139 -0.15 -3.13 -7.27
N ALA A 140 -1.14 -3.74 -6.60
CA ALA A 140 -1.09 -5.17 -6.27
C ALA A 140 -1.03 -6.04 -7.53
N SER A 141 -1.80 -5.68 -8.56
CA SER A 141 -1.79 -6.38 -9.86
C SER A 141 -0.44 -6.27 -10.57
N ILE A 142 0.17 -5.08 -10.58
CA ILE A 142 1.50 -4.87 -11.15
C ILE A 142 2.54 -5.77 -10.47
N ILE A 143 2.51 -5.84 -9.13
CA ILE A 143 3.44 -6.68 -8.36
C ILE A 143 3.20 -8.16 -8.67
N PHE A 144 1.94 -8.60 -8.74
CA PHE A 144 1.57 -9.96 -9.12
C PHE A 144 2.09 -10.33 -10.51
N LEU A 145 1.87 -9.48 -11.51
CA LEU A 145 2.32 -9.74 -12.87
C LEU A 145 3.85 -9.74 -12.97
N ALA A 146 4.51 -8.79 -12.31
CA ALA A 146 5.97 -8.72 -12.31
C ALA A 146 6.62 -9.96 -11.68
N ARG A 147 6.08 -10.48 -10.56
CA ARG A 147 6.62 -11.70 -9.94
C ARG A 147 6.33 -12.98 -10.74
N ASN A 148 5.34 -12.94 -11.63
CA ASN A 148 5.04 -14.01 -12.59
C ASN A 148 5.73 -13.77 -13.95
N GLU A 149 6.79 -12.96 -13.97
CA GLU A 149 7.69 -12.76 -15.13
C GLU A 149 7.03 -12.13 -16.37
N PHE A 150 5.87 -11.49 -16.22
CA PHE A 150 5.30 -10.70 -17.30
C PHE A 150 6.16 -9.48 -17.58
N ASP A 151 6.38 -9.17 -18.85
CA ASP A 151 7.20 -8.04 -19.25
C ASP A 151 6.50 -6.69 -19.00
N LYS A 152 7.30 -5.62 -19.09
CA LYS A 152 6.84 -4.25 -18.84
C LYS A 152 5.71 -3.79 -19.76
N ASN A 153 5.69 -4.23 -21.02
CA ASN A 153 4.66 -3.83 -21.98
C ASN A 153 3.35 -4.54 -21.65
N HIS A 154 3.41 -5.83 -21.33
CA HIS A 154 2.24 -6.58 -20.88
C HIS A 154 1.62 -5.98 -19.62
N ILE A 155 2.45 -5.63 -18.63
CA ILE A 155 1.98 -4.98 -17.40
C ILE A 155 1.34 -3.63 -17.71
N LYS A 156 1.96 -2.82 -18.58
CA LYS A 156 1.41 -1.52 -18.99
C LYS A 156 0.05 -1.67 -19.65
N ASP A 157 -0.08 -2.59 -20.61
CA ASP A 157 -1.32 -2.82 -21.36
C ASP A 157 -2.42 -3.36 -20.44
N PHE A 158 -2.08 -4.26 -19.52
CA PHE A 158 -3.01 -4.73 -18.48
C PHE A 158 -3.54 -3.56 -17.66
N VAL A 159 -2.66 -2.67 -17.18
CA VAL A 159 -3.05 -1.55 -16.31
C VAL A 159 -3.93 -0.55 -17.05
N ILE A 160 -3.61 -0.21 -18.31
CA ILE A 160 -4.43 0.67 -19.15
C ILE A 160 -5.81 0.04 -19.35
N ARG A 161 -5.88 -1.25 -19.71
CA ARG A 161 -7.13 -1.94 -20.02
C ARG A 161 -8.04 -2.13 -18.80
N GLU A 162 -7.47 -2.50 -17.65
CA GLU A 162 -8.24 -2.87 -16.46
C GLU A 162 -8.58 -1.66 -15.57
N PHE A 163 -7.73 -0.63 -15.57
CA PHE A 163 -7.86 0.51 -14.66
C PHE A 163 -7.98 1.86 -15.36
N ASP A 164 -7.89 1.92 -16.69
CA ASP A 164 -8.02 3.16 -17.48
C ASP A 164 -7.01 4.26 -17.06
N TYR A 165 -5.79 3.84 -16.69
CA TYR A 165 -4.72 4.78 -16.34
C TYR A 165 -3.96 5.26 -17.58
N ASP A 166 -3.77 6.57 -17.69
CA ASP A 166 -2.89 7.16 -18.70
C ASP A 166 -1.41 6.96 -18.34
N LEU A 167 -0.79 5.98 -19.01
CA LEU A 167 0.64 5.66 -18.91
C LEU A 167 1.43 6.10 -20.16
N SER A 168 0.95 7.14 -20.87
CA SER A 168 1.61 7.69 -22.04
C SER A 168 2.87 8.51 -21.71
N ARG A 169 2.98 9.02 -20.47
CA ARG A 169 4.16 9.76 -20.00
C ARG A 169 5.31 8.78 -19.70
N SER A 170 6.34 8.81 -20.54
CA SER A 170 7.60 8.08 -20.38
C SER A 170 8.76 8.99 -20.01
#